data_AF-A0A1C4SXB5-F1
#
_entry.id   AF-A0A1C4SXB5-F1
#
_cell.length_a   1.000
_cell.length_b   1.000
_cell.length_c   1.000
_cell.angle_alpha   90.00
_cell.angle_beta   90.00
_cell.angle_gamma   90.00
#
_symmetry.space_group_name_H-M   'P 1'
#
loop_
_entity.id
_entity.type
_entity.pdbx_description
1 polymer ?
#
loop_
_entity_poly.entity_id
_entity_poly.type
_entity_poly.pdbx_seq_one_letter_code
_entity_poly.pdbx_strand_id
1 'polypeptide(L)'
;MLGPSALRGLELALTGLRGMGLRDPELIGVIVAVNSFVEGLARTQADAAEAVAQTGLSDEAFWDHQHPFLERAMLSGAYPMMAGMAEDTFSSEFDHFEFGLERLIAGFDALVRERETEREASRT
;
A
#
# COMPACT_ATOMS: atom_id res chain seq x y z
N MET A 1 -13.18 5.65 20.73
CA MET A 1 -13.02 7.03 21.24
C MET A 1 -11.61 7.47 20.89
N LEU A 2 -11.43 8.50 20.05
CA LEU A 2 -10.10 9.00 19.68
C LEU A 2 -9.49 9.69 20.92
N GLY A 3 -8.36 9.20 21.41
CA GLY A 3 -7.62 9.88 22.46
C GLY A 3 -7.07 11.23 21.97
N PRO A 4 -6.63 12.13 22.87
CA PRO A 4 -6.15 13.47 22.51
C PRO A 4 -5.06 13.47 21.43
N SER A 5 -4.15 12.50 21.44
CA SER A 5 -3.10 12.35 20.43
C SER A 5 -3.65 12.01 19.05
N ALA A 6 -4.65 11.13 18.98
CA ALA A 6 -5.28 10.72 17.73
C ALA A 6 -6.09 11.87 17.11
N LEU A 7 -6.77 12.67 17.94
CA LEU A 7 -7.45 13.89 17.50
C LEU A 7 -6.44 14.91 16.92
N ARG A 8 -5.29 15.09 17.58
CA ARG A 8 -4.25 16.00 17.07
C ARG A 8 -3.64 15.53 15.75
N GLY A 9 -3.45 14.22 15.58
CA GLY A 9 -3.02 13.63 14.31
C GLY A 9 -4.02 13.86 13.18
N LEU A 10 -5.31 13.64 13.46
CA LEU A 10 -6.38 13.90 12.50
C LEU A 10 -6.46 15.38 12.10
N GLU A 11 -6.39 16.30 13.07
CA GLU A 11 -6.40 17.75 12.82
C GLU A 11 -5.22 18.18 11.95
N LEU A 12 -4.03 17.63 12.19
CA LEU A 12 -2.85 17.90 11.39
C LEU A 12 -3.02 17.44 9.94
N ALA A 13 -3.53 16.22 9.74
CA ALA A 13 -3.78 15.68 8.41
C ALA A 13 -4.83 16.50 7.65
N LEU A 14 -5.94 16.84 8.32
CA LEU A 14 -6.99 17.70 7.75
C LEU A 14 -6.47 19.09 7.39
N THR A 15 -5.58 19.67 8.21
CA THR A 15 -4.97 20.97 7.94
C THR A 15 -4.13 20.93 6.67
N GLY A 16 -3.38 19.84 6.43
CA GLY A 16 -2.58 19.66 5.22
C GLY A 16 -3.42 19.49 3.94
N LEU A 17 -4.59 18.85 4.05
CA LEU A 17 -5.51 18.65 2.91
C LEU A 17 -6.45 19.84 2.67
N ARG A 18 -6.54 20.75 3.63
CA ARG A 18 -7.39 21.94 3.52
C ARG A 18 -6.93 22.81 2.34
N GLY A 19 -7.89 23.22 1.52
CA GLY A 19 -7.62 24.10 0.36
C GLY A 19 -7.51 23.36 -0.97
N MET A 20 -7.37 22.03 -0.97
CA MET A 20 -7.36 21.19 -2.20
C MET A 20 -8.75 21.03 -2.85
N GLY A 21 -9.77 21.63 -2.26
CA GLY A 21 -11.10 21.65 -2.82
C GLY A 21 -11.91 20.35 -2.73
N LEU A 22 -11.37 19.36 -2.03
CA LEU A 22 -12.05 18.13 -1.65
C LEU A 22 -13.25 18.41 -0.74
N ARG A 23 -14.27 17.56 -0.84
CA ARG A 23 -15.44 17.54 0.05
C ARG A 23 -15.08 16.84 1.36
N ASP A 24 -15.81 17.12 2.45
CA ASP A 24 -15.52 16.54 3.76
C ASP A 24 -15.40 15.00 3.78
N PRO A 25 -16.28 14.22 3.10
CA PRO A 25 -16.11 12.78 3.02
C PRO A 25 -14.84 12.34 2.27
N GLU A 26 -14.39 13.14 1.31
CA GLU A 26 -13.17 12.86 0.52
C GLU A 26 -11.92 13.14 1.33
N LEU A 27 -11.92 14.21 2.14
CA LEU A 27 -10.82 14.50 3.07
C LEU A 27 -10.59 13.31 4.03
N ILE A 28 -11.66 12.78 4.62
CA ILE A 28 -11.56 11.60 5.47
C ILE A 28 -11.18 10.35 4.67
N GLY A 29 -11.72 10.20 3.46
CA GLY A 29 -11.40 9.09 2.56
C GLY A 29 -9.90 9.01 2.23
N VAL A 30 -9.26 10.13 1.92
CA VAL A 30 -7.80 10.21 1.67
C VAL A 30 -7.03 9.74 2.90
N ILE A 31 -7.36 10.25 4.09
CA ILE A 31 -6.67 9.91 5.33
C ILE A 31 -6.79 8.41 5.63
N VAL A 32 -8.00 7.87 5.53
CA VAL A 32 -8.27 6.45 5.77
C VAL A 32 -7.51 5.58 4.77
N ALA A 33 -7.56 5.92 3.48
CA ALA A 33 -6.90 5.13 2.44
C ALA A 33 -5.38 5.07 2.62
N VAL A 34 -4.73 6.21 2.87
CA VAL A 34 -3.28 6.25 3.13
C VAL A 34 -2.94 5.48 4.41
N ASN A 35 -3.69 5.68 5.50
CA ASN A 35 -3.43 4.99 6.75
C ASN A 35 -3.60 3.46 6.61
N SER A 36 -4.66 3.00 5.95
CA SER A 36 -4.89 1.57 5.70
C SER A 36 -3.82 0.95 4.82
N PHE A 37 -3.29 1.67 3.82
CA PHE A 37 -2.17 1.20 3.01
C PHE A 37 -0.91 1.01 3.87
N VAL A 38 -0.53 2.04 4.64
CA VAL A 38 0.66 2.00 5.52
C VAL A 38 0.52 0.89 6.56
N GLU A 39 -0.63 0.79 7.23
CA GLU A 39 -0.89 -0.25 8.24
C GLU A 39 -0.87 -1.66 7.65
N GLY A 40 -1.35 -1.83 6.41
CA GLY A 40 -1.32 -3.11 5.71
C GLY A 40 0.10 -3.61 5.48
N LEU A 41 0.97 -2.76 4.91
CA LEU A 41 2.38 -3.10 4.71
C LEU A 41 3.13 -3.31 6.03
N ALA A 42 2.91 -2.43 7.01
CA ALA A 42 3.53 -2.55 8.33
C ALA A 42 3.15 -3.88 9.01
N ARG A 43 1.89 -4.31 8.87
CA ARG A 43 1.43 -5.61 9.39
C ARG A 43 2.12 -6.77 8.69
N THR A 44 2.17 -6.77 7.36
CA THR A 44 2.88 -7.84 6.62
C THR A 44 4.34 -7.95 7.03
N GLN A 45 5.03 -6.82 7.23
CA GLN A 45 6.41 -6.83 7.73
C GLN A 45 6.53 -7.34 9.16
N ALA A 46 5.61 -6.95 10.05
CA ALA A 46 5.58 -7.44 11.43
C ALA A 46 5.32 -8.96 11.49
N ASP A 47 4.37 -9.45 10.68
CA ASP A 47 4.02 -10.87 10.58
C ASP A 47 5.23 -11.69 10.07
N ALA A 48 5.96 -11.17 9.09
CA ALA A 48 7.19 -11.81 8.60
C ALA A 48 8.28 -11.87 9.68
N ALA A 49 8.51 -10.77 10.39
CA ALA A 49 9.48 -10.72 11.48
C ALA A 49 9.12 -11.66 12.64
N GLU A 50 7.83 -11.76 12.98
CA GLU A 50 7.34 -12.69 13.99
C GLU A 50 7.50 -14.15 13.55
N ALA A 51 7.23 -14.47 12.28
CA ALA A 51 7.42 -15.82 11.73
C ALA A 51 8.88 -16.27 11.83
N VAL A 52 9.84 -15.39 11.54
CA VAL A 52 11.28 -15.66 11.74
C VAL A 52 11.58 -15.92 13.23
N ALA A 53 11.06 -15.08 14.12
CA ALA A 53 11.29 -15.22 15.56
C ALA A 53 10.71 -16.51 16.16
N GLN A 54 9.54 -16.95 15.68
CA GLN A 54 8.86 -18.15 16.20
C GLN A 54 9.43 -19.45 15.62
N THR A 55 9.82 -19.47 14.34
CA THR A 55 10.31 -20.69 13.67
C THR A 55 11.82 -20.89 13.83
N GLY A 56 12.57 -19.81 14.09
CA GLY A 56 14.03 -19.83 14.16
C GLY A 56 14.72 -20.09 12.82
N LEU A 57 13.96 -20.17 11.73
CA LEU A 57 14.48 -20.28 10.37
C LEU A 57 14.78 -18.87 9.85
N SER A 58 15.95 -18.69 9.23
CA SER A 58 16.21 -17.50 8.43
C SER A 58 15.31 -17.48 7.20
N ASP A 59 15.07 -16.30 6.63
CA ASP A 59 14.29 -16.14 5.39
C ASP A 59 14.85 -17.04 4.27
N GLU A 60 16.17 -17.12 4.13
CA GLU A 60 16.83 -17.99 3.15
C GLU A 60 16.49 -19.47 3.35
N ALA A 61 16.57 -19.97 4.58
CA ALA A 61 16.24 -21.37 4.90
C ALA A 61 14.75 -21.69 4.72
N PHE A 62 13.87 -20.70 4.96
CA PHE A 62 12.45 -20.80 4.66
C PHE A 62 12.19 -20.93 3.17
N TRP A 63 12.83 -20.08 2.35
CA TRP A 63 12.68 -20.10 0.89
C TRP A 63 13.30 -21.36 0.27
N ASP A 64 14.44 -21.84 0.76
CA ASP A 64 15.06 -23.10 0.33
C ASP A 64 14.12 -24.29 0.53
N HIS A 65 13.38 -24.33 1.66
CA HIS A 65 12.39 -25.38 1.91
C HIS A 65 11.18 -25.28 0.98
N GLN A 66 10.75 -24.07 0.60
CA GLN A 66 9.59 -23.84 -0.25
C GLN A 66 9.91 -24.02 -1.75
N HIS A 67 11.16 -23.80 -2.15
CA HIS A 67 11.57 -23.77 -3.55
C HIS A 67 11.13 -25.01 -4.37
N PRO A 68 11.32 -26.27 -3.92
CA PRO A 68 10.91 -27.45 -4.68
C PRO A 68 9.38 -27.56 -4.87
N PHE A 69 8.59 -27.00 -3.94
CA PHE A 69 7.14 -26.96 -4.08
C PHE A 69 6.72 -25.91 -5.12
N LEU A 70 7.30 -24.72 -5.06
CA LEU A 70 7.05 -23.65 -6.01
C LEU A 70 7.47 -24.05 -7.43
N GLU A 71 8.63 -24.69 -7.58
CA GLU A 71 9.11 -25.20 -8.88
C GLU A 71 8.10 -26.19 -9.51
N ARG A 72 7.66 -27.20 -8.73
CA ARG A 72 6.63 -28.15 -9.21
C ARG A 72 5.32 -27.46 -9.57
N ALA A 73 4.91 -26.46 -8.79
CA ALA A 73 3.71 -25.69 -9.09
C ALA A 73 3.86 -24.93 -10.41
N MET A 74 4.99 -24.25 -10.63
CA MET A 74 5.25 -23.51 -11.88
C MET A 74 5.33 -24.44 -13.09
N LEU A 75 5.94 -25.62 -12.95
CA LEU A 75 6.04 -26.63 -14.01
C LEU A 75 4.74 -27.37 -14.31
N SER A 76 3.72 -27.28 -13.45
CA SER A 76 2.43 -27.97 -13.63
C SER A 76 1.61 -27.44 -14.81
N GLY A 77 1.92 -26.24 -15.31
CA GLY A 77 1.11 -25.54 -16.31
C GLY A 77 -0.15 -24.85 -15.74
N ALA A 78 -0.43 -24.97 -14.43
CA ALA A 78 -1.58 -24.34 -13.80
C ALA A 78 -1.41 -22.83 -13.54
N TYR A 79 -0.17 -22.33 -13.53
CA TYR A 79 0.17 -20.93 -13.20
C TYR A 79 1.01 -20.26 -14.29
N PRO A 80 0.54 -20.19 -15.55
CA PRO A 80 1.34 -19.74 -16.68
C PRO A 80 1.81 -18.28 -16.55
N MET A 81 1.03 -17.41 -15.88
CA MET A 81 1.43 -16.03 -15.62
C MET A 81 2.62 -15.95 -14.67
N MET A 82 2.57 -16.63 -13.52
CA MET A 82 3.66 -16.62 -12.54
C MET A 82 4.92 -17.30 -13.10
N ALA A 83 4.75 -18.41 -13.81
CA ALA A 83 5.87 -19.12 -14.43
C ALA A 83 6.54 -18.34 -15.56
N GLY A 84 5.86 -17.34 -16.14
CA GLY A 84 6.39 -16.46 -17.18
C GLY A 84 7.00 -15.15 -16.68
N MET A 85 7.00 -14.89 -15.37
CA MET A 85 7.60 -13.69 -14.80
C MET A 85 9.13 -13.77 -14.83
N ALA A 86 9.80 -12.62 -14.82
CA ALA A 86 11.25 -12.57 -14.72
C ALA A 86 11.71 -13.10 -13.36
N GLU A 87 12.90 -13.71 -13.31
CA GLU A 87 13.43 -14.36 -12.09
C GLU A 87 13.55 -13.40 -10.90
N ASP A 88 13.83 -12.13 -11.18
CA ASP A 88 13.99 -11.05 -10.21
C ASP A 88 12.67 -10.38 -9.77
N THR A 89 11.52 -10.81 -10.31
CA THR A 89 10.21 -10.20 -10.05
C THR A 89 9.82 -10.20 -8.57
N PHE A 90 10.27 -11.19 -7.81
CA PHE A 90 9.98 -11.33 -6.38
C PHE A 90 11.15 -10.90 -5.48
N SER A 91 12.13 -10.19 -6.04
CA SER A 91 13.25 -9.66 -5.26
C SER A 91 12.76 -8.62 -4.25
N SER A 92 13.48 -8.51 -3.13
CA SER A 92 13.24 -7.49 -2.11
C SER A 92 13.79 -6.11 -2.49
N GLU A 93 14.39 -5.96 -3.67
CA GLU A 93 14.96 -4.70 -4.16
C GLU A 93 13.88 -3.69 -4.59
N PHE A 94 12.69 -4.18 -4.97
CA PHE A 94 11.59 -3.33 -5.37
C PHE A 94 10.87 -2.75 -4.14
N ASP A 95 10.87 -1.43 -4.01
CA ASP A 95 10.16 -0.75 -2.93
C ASP A 95 8.65 -0.69 -3.21
N HIS A 96 7.95 -1.74 -2.75
CA HIS A 96 6.49 -1.83 -2.84
C HIS A 96 5.76 -0.74 -2.03
N PHE A 97 6.38 -0.20 -0.98
CA PHE A 97 5.81 0.87 -0.17
C PHE A 97 5.80 2.18 -0.96
N GLU A 98 6.96 2.60 -1.46
CA GLU A 98 7.11 3.82 -2.24
C GLU A 98 6.23 3.76 -3.50
N PHE A 99 6.29 2.65 -4.25
CA PHE A 99 5.47 2.46 -5.44
C PHE A 99 3.98 2.65 -5.14
N GLY A 100 3.45 1.94 -4.13
CA GLY A 100 2.02 2.02 -3.81
C GLY A 100 1.60 3.38 -3.29
N LEU A 101 2.44 4.03 -2.48
CA LEU A 101 2.17 5.37 -1.97
C LEU A 101 2.13 6.41 -3.09
N GLU A 102 3.09 6.38 -4.02
CA GLU A 102 3.09 7.26 -5.19
C GLU A 102 1.83 7.08 -6.04
N ARG A 103 1.42 5.82 -6.29
CA ARG A 103 0.22 5.55 -7.09
C ARG A 103 -1.05 6.02 -6.40
N LEU A 104 -1.14 5.88 -5.07
CA LEU A 104 -2.25 6.43 -4.29
C LEU A 104 -2.30 7.96 -4.35
N ILE A 105 -1.15 8.62 -4.15
CA ILE A 105 -1.06 10.08 -4.23
C ILE A 105 -1.44 10.58 -5.62
N ALA A 106 -0.97 9.92 -6.68
CA ALA A 106 -1.34 10.26 -8.06
C ALA A 106 -2.86 10.13 -8.31
N GLY A 107 -3.51 9.13 -7.71
CA GLY A 107 -4.97 8.99 -7.75
C GLY A 107 -5.71 10.13 -7.05
N PHE A 108 -5.19 10.60 -5.90
CA PHE A 108 -5.77 11.76 -5.21
C PHE A 108 -5.50 13.07 -5.92
N ASP A 109 -4.34 13.25 -6.56
CA ASP A 109 -4.06 14.41 -7.41
C ASP A 109 -5.06 14.50 -8.57
N ALA A 110 -5.39 13.36 -9.20
CA ALA A 110 -6.42 13.32 -10.24
C ALA A 110 -7.80 13.78 -9.71
N LEU A 111 -8.22 13.29 -8.54
CA LEU A 111 -9.47 13.71 -7.89
C LEU A 111 -9.48 15.22 -7.57
N VAL A 112 -8.36 15.78 -7.11
CA VAL A 112 -8.23 17.21 -6.85
C VAL A 112 -8.42 18.01 -8.14
N ARG A 113 -7.77 17.61 -9.24
CA ARG A 113 -7.93 18.26 -10.55
C ARG A 113 -9.38 18.19 -11.05
N GLU A 114 -10.06 17.06 -10.88
CA GLU A 114 -11.49 16.93 -11.20
C GLU A 114 -12.31 17.98 -10.45
N ARG A 115 -12.08 18.15 -9.13
CA ARG A 115 -12.76 19.18 -8.32
C ARG A 115 -12.48 20.60 -8.78
N GLU A 116 -11.26 20.90 -9.21
CA GLU A 116 -10.91 22.21 -9.76
C GLU A 116 -11.70 22.51 -11.03
N THR A 117 -11.76 21.55 -11.97
CA THR A 117 -12.51 21.72 -13.22
C THR A 117 -14.02 21.90 -13.00
N GLU A 118 -14.62 21.14 -12.08
CA GLU A 118 -16.05 21.28 -11.71
C GLU A 118 -16.38 22.68 -11.16
N ARG A 119 -15.46 23.26 -10.39
CA ARG A 119 -15.61 24.60 -9.80
C ARG A 119 -15.48 25.70 -10.85
N GLU A 120 -14.56 25.55 -11.79
CA GLU A 120 -14.41 26.48 -12.92
C GLU A 120 -15.65 26.47 -13.81
N ALA A 121 -16.17 25.28 -14.12
CA ALA A 121 -17.40 25.12 -14.90
C ALA A 121 -18.62 25.74 -14.21
N SER A 122 -18.71 25.65 -12.88
CA SER A 122 -19.81 26.24 -12.10
C SER A 122 -19.74 27.77 -11.98
N ARG A 123 -18.61 28.40 -12.35
CA ARG A 123 -18.42 29.86 -12.35
C ARG A 123 -18.71 30.52 -13.69
N THR A 124 -18.86 29.73 -14.75
CA THR A 124 -19.14 30.18 -16.12
C THR A 124 -20.63 30.10 -16.41
#